data_AF-X1QPR8-F1
#
_entry.id   AF-X1QPR8-F1
#
_cell.length_a   1.000
_cell.length_b   1.000
_cell.length_c   1.000
_cell.angle_alpha   90.00
_cell.angle_beta   90.00
_cell.angle_gamma   90.00
#
_symmetry.space_group_name_H-M   'P 1'
#
loop_
_entity.id
_entity.type
_entity.pdbx_description
1 polymer ?
#
loop_
_entity_poly.entity_id
_entity_poly.type
_entity_poly.pdbx_seq_one_letter_code
_entity_poly.pdbx_strand_id
1 'polypeptide(L)'
;MRKKKANERDMKSRDNRVPDLIKKMSEGVQMVKLGLYLRFINSLKDICEIERAKRLAAAMVNELFSEPPQGAKGKIFLESNRALIEQLISVVPGNKEVCEAVTQAVRVKGIIADFVDGDTREALLDPLEKLRRLGILIPGGKAPEPDSFLSMAREFLGQEEKEK
;
A
#
# COMPACT_ATOMS: atom_id res chain seq x y z
N MET A 1 42.92 -26.16 11.57
CA MET A 1 41.85 -26.05 10.54
C MET A 1 40.43 -25.76 11.08
N ARG A 2 40.24 -25.19 12.30
CA ARG A 2 38.89 -24.92 12.85
C ARG A 2 38.34 -23.49 12.70
N LYS A 3 39.16 -22.51 12.29
CA LYS A 3 38.75 -21.09 12.17
C LYS A 3 38.04 -20.72 10.86
N LYS A 4 38.11 -21.55 9.80
CA LYS A 4 37.50 -21.24 8.49
C LYS A 4 35.98 -21.46 8.44
N LYS A 5 35.45 -22.41 9.22
CA LYS A 5 34.01 -22.78 9.21
C LYS A 5 33.09 -21.87 10.04
N ALA A 6 33.65 -21.01 10.91
CA ALA A 6 32.87 -20.04 11.67
C ALA A 6 32.60 -18.77 10.83
N ASN A 7 33.58 -18.34 10.04
CA ASN A 7 33.49 -17.12 9.22
C ASN A 7 32.50 -17.25 8.04
N GLU A 8 32.34 -18.45 7.47
CA GLU A 8 31.38 -18.72 6.38
C GLU A 8 29.91 -18.77 6.85
N ARG A 9 29.66 -19.10 8.12
CA ARG A 9 28.29 -19.13 8.68
C ARG A 9 27.79 -17.72 9.02
N ASP A 10 28.68 -16.87 9.53
CA ASP A 10 28.34 -15.48 9.83
C ASP A 10 28.08 -14.68 8.54
N MET A 11 28.81 -14.95 7.45
CA MET A 11 28.58 -14.28 6.16
C MET A 11 27.26 -14.69 5.48
N LYS A 12 26.87 -15.97 5.53
CA LYS A 12 25.55 -16.42 5.03
C LYS A 12 24.37 -15.93 5.87
N SER A 13 24.56 -15.69 7.17
CA SER A 13 23.51 -15.15 8.04
C SER A 13 23.19 -13.67 7.77
N ARG A 14 24.14 -12.92 7.18
CA ARG A 14 23.95 -11.50 6.87
C ARG A 14 23.15 -11.27 5.59
N ASP A 15 23.24 -12.20 4.65
CA ASP A 15 22.69 -12.14 3.28
C ASP A 15 21.17 -12.41 3.23
N ASN A 16 20.65 -13.30 4.09
CA ASN A 16 19.21 -13.60 4.15
C ASN A 16 18.33 -12.50 4.79
N ARG A 17 18.93 -11.51 5.45
CA ARG A 17 18.18 -10.48 6.22
C ARG A 17 17.46 -9.47 5.33
N VAL A 18 18.00 -9.22 4.15
CA VAL A 18 17.43 -8.26 3.19
C VAL A 18 16.17 -8.82 2.53
N PRO A 19 16.17 -10.06 1.98
CA PRO A 19 14.94 -10.71 1.52
C PRO A 19 13.84 -10.77 2.58
N ASP A 20 14.20 -11.12 3.83
CA ASP A 20 13.24 -11.18 4.94
C ASP A 20 12.65 -9.82 5.28
N LEU A 21 13.45 -8.76 5.24
CA LEU A 21 12.99 -7.39 5.49
C LEU A 21 12.05 -6.91 4.38
N ILE A 22 12.42 -7.14 3.11
CA ILE A 22 11.57 -6.79 1.95
C ILE A 22 10.23 -7.51 2.04
N LYS A 23 10.24 -8.79 2.40
CA LYS A 23 9.02 -9.57 2.59
C LYS A 23 8.14 -8.94 3.67
N LYS A 24 8.69 -8.63 4.85
CA LYS A 24 7.94 -7.99 5.94
C LYS A 24 7.37 -6.64 5.53
N MET A 25 8.17 -5.79 4.89
CA MET A 25 7.73 -4.48 4.42
C MET A 25 6.64 -4.61 3.34
N SER A 26 6.73 -5.60 2.45
CA SER A 26 5.68 -5.92 1.49
C SER A 26 4.38 -6.34 2.19
N GLU A 27 4.48 -7.19 3.22
CA GLU A 27 3.33 -7.57 4.06
C GLU A 27 2.69 -6.35 4.71
N GLY A 28 3.49 -5.39 5.21
CA GLY A 28 2.98 -4.11 5.74
C GLY A 28 2.21 -3.30 4.71
N VAL A 29 2.69 -3.24 3.45
CA VAL A 29 1.94 -2.59 2.35
C VAL A 29 0.60 -3.30 2.12
N GLN A 30 0.55 -4.64 2.17
CA GLN A 30 -0.70 -5.39 2.04
C GLN A 30 -1.66 -5.14 3.20
N MET A 31 -1.16 -5.00 4.43
CA MET A 31 -1.98 -4.64 5.60
C MET A 31 -2.65 -3.27 5.41
N VAL A 32 -1.92 -2.27 4.94
CA VAL A 32 -2.49 -0.94 4.65
C VAL A 32 -3.58 -1.03 3.57
N LYS A 33 -3.32 -1.75 2.48
CA LYS A 33 -4.32 -1.96 1.41
C LYS A 33 -5.59 -2.64 1.92
N LEU A 34 -5.43 -3.68 2.74
CA LEU A 34 -6.56 -4.38 3.34
C LEU A 34 -7.34 -3.47 4.30
N GLY A 35 -6.66 -2.68 5.12
CA GLY A 35 -7.30 -1.69 6.00
C GLY A 35 -8.11 -0.65 5.22
N LEU A 36 -7.56 -0.14 4.12
CA LEU A 36 -8.28 0.79 3.23
C LEU A 36 -9.51 0.13 2.60
N TYR A 37 -9.35 -1.10 2.11
CA TYR A 37 -10.44 -1.86 1.51
C TYR A 37 -11.62 -2.03 2.49
N LEU A 38 -11.33 -2.39 3.74
CA LEU A 38 -12.35 -2.55 4.78
C LEU A 38 -13.03 -1.21 5.12
N ARG A 39 -12.25 -0.15 5.33
CA ARG A 39 -12.74 1.22 5.57
C ARG A 39 -13.67 1.70 4.46
N PHE A 40 -13.26 1.51 3.20
CA PHE A 40 -14.06 1.93 2.05
C PHE A 40 -15.35 1.12 1.93
N ILE A 41 -15.33 -0.19 2.16
CA ILE A 41 -16.57 -0.99 2.21
C ILE A 41 -17.50 -0.43 3.29
N ASN A 42 -16.97 -0.18 4.49
CA ASN A 42 -17.76 0.33 5.60
C ASN A 42 -18.40 1.68 5.27
N SER A 43 -17.68 2.59 4.60
CA SER A 43 -18.21 3.88 4.15
C SER A 43 -19.22 3.79 3.00
N LEU A 44 -19.18 2.71 2.21
CA LEU A 44 -20.00 2.53 1.01
C LEU A 44 -21.25 1.69 1.26
N LYS A 45 -21.33 0.99 2.41
CA LYS A 45 -22.42 0.05 2.73
C LYS A 45 -23.80 0.69 2.75
N ASP A 46 -23.87 1.98 3.10
CA ASP A 46 -25.12 2.75 3.16
C ASP A 46 -25.50 3.36 1.81
N ILE A 47 -24.59 3.32 0.82
CA ILE A 47 -24.74 3.95 -0.49
C ILE A 47 -25.08 2.90 -1.57
N CYS A 48 -24.59 1.67 -1.42
CA CYS A 48 -24.81 0.61 -2.39
C CYS A 48 -24.74 -0.80 -1.79
N GLU A 49 -25.23 -1.78 -2.55
CA GLU A 49 -25.15 -3.19 -2.17
C GLU A 49 -23.71 -3.63 -1.88
N ILE A 50 -23.55 -4.54 -0.92
CA ILE A 50 -22.26 -4.97 -0.39
C ILE A 50 -21.27 -5.45 -1.48
N GLU A 51 -21.76 -6.17 -2.50
CA GLU A 51 -20.90 -6.65 -3.59
C GLU A 51 -20.41 -5.53 -4.50
N ARG A 52 -21.23 -4.48 -4.69
CA ARG A 52 -20.82 -3.28 -5.40
C ARG A 52 -19.83 -2.47 -4.56
N ALA A 53 -20.09 -2.32 -3.26
CA ALA A 53 -19.20 -1.65 -2.31
C ALA A 53 -17.80 -2.29 -2.31
N LYS A 54 -17.72 -3.62 -2.25
CA LYS A 54 -16.45 -4.37 -2.35
C LYS A 54 -15.70 -4.07 -3.65
N ARG A 55 -16.38 -4.08 -4.80
CA ARG A 55 -15.73 -3.80 -6.09
C ARG A 55 -15.25 -2.35 -6.20
N LEU A 56 -16.03 -1.40 -5.71
CA LEU A 56 -15.64 0.02 -5.65
C LEU A 56 -14.44 0.21 -4.73
N ALA A 57 -14.47 -0.36 -3.53
CA ALA A 57 -13.36 -0.31 -2.57
C ALA A 57 -12.07 -0.89 -3.17
N ALA A 58 -12.14 -2.06 -3.81
CA ALA A 58 -10.98 -2.65 -4.48
C ALA A 58 -10.45 -1.74 -5.61
N ALA A 59 -11.33 -1.15 -6.42
CA ALA A 59 -10.93 -0.22 -7.47
C ALA A 59 -10.29 1.05 -6.90
N MET A 60 -10.84 1.61 -5.82
CA MET A 60 -10.25 2.77 -5.12
C MET A 60 -8.85 2.45 -4.58
N VAL A 61 -8.66 1.30 -3.94
CA VAL A 61 -7.34 0.87 -3.45
C VAL A 61 -6.35 0.74 -4.62
N ASN A 62 -6.75 0.07 -5.70
CA ASN A 62 -5.90 -0.06 -6.89
C ASN A 62 -5.53 1.33 -7.46
N GLU A 63 -6.50 2.24 -7.55
CA GLU A 63 -6.24 3.60 -8.01
C GLU A 63 -5.24 4.33 -7.10
N LEU A 64 -5.37 4.24 -5.77
CA LEU A 64 -4.44 4.89 -4.83
C LEU A 64 -3.00 4.34 -4.92
N PHE A 65 -2.84 3.07 -5.28
CA PHE A 65 -1.53 2.42 -5.40
C PHE A 65 -1.01 2.35 -6.85
N SER A 66 -1.73 2.96 -7.80
CA SER A 66 -1.49 2.90 -9.24
C SER A 66 -1.35 1.46 -9.76
N GLU A 67 -2.24 0.57 -9.31
CA GLU A 67 -2.25 -0.84 -9.68
C GLU A 67 -3.30 -1.10 -10.75
N PRO A 68 -2.97 -1.89 -11.79
CA PRO A 68 -3.92 -2.22 -12.83
C PRO A 68 -5.03 -3.13 -12.29
N PRO A 69 -6.26 -3.04 -12.81
CA PRO A 69 -7.31 -3.99 -12.47
C PRO A 69 -6.93 -5.41 -12.91
N GLN A 70 -7.29 -6.40 -12.10
CA GLN A 70 -7.03 -7.80 -12.42
C GLN A 70 -8.09 -8.36 -13.39
N GLY A 71 -7.65 -8.73 -14.59
CA GLY A 71 -8.47 -9.37 -15.61
C GLY A 71 -9.49 -8.46 -16.31
N ALA A 72 -10.16 -9.01 -17.33
CA ALA A 72 -11.08 -8.25 -18.18
C ALA A 72 -12.29 -7.67 -17.42
N LYS A 73 -12.84 -8.42 -16.46
CA LYS A 73 -13.98 -7.96 -15.66
C LYS A 73 -13.63 -6.73 -14.80
N GLY A 74 -12.43 -6.72 -14.20
CA GLY A 74 -11.95 -5.58 -13.41
C GLY A 74 -11.75 -4.34 -14.28
N LYS A 75 -11.19 -4.51 -15.48
CA LYS A 75 -11.00 -3.42 -16.44
C LYS A 75 -12.33 -2.78 -16.86
N ILE A 76 -13.31 -3.59 -17.27
CA ILE A 76 -14.64 -3.12 -17.65
C ILE A 76 -15.31 -2.38 -16.47
N PHE A 77 -15.16 -2.92 -15.26
CA PHE A 77 -15.74 -2.28 -14.07
C PHE A 77 -15.12 -0.91 -13.79
N LEU A 78 -13.79 -0.80 -13.86
CA LEU A 78 -13.07 0.46 -13.68
C LEU A 78 -13.47 1.49 -14.72
N GLU A 79 -13.49 1.10 -16.01
CA GLU A 79 -13.91 1.99 -17.10
C GLU A 79 -15.34 2.49 -16.93
N SER A 80 -16.26 1.59 -16.55
CA SER A 80 -17.69 1.92 -16.37
C SER A 80 -17.97 2.77 -15.13
N ASN A 81 -17.07 2.79 -14.15
CA ASN A 81 -17.27 3.50 -12.87
C ASN A 81 -16.20 4.57 -12.62
N ARG A 82 -15.38 4.94 -13.61
CA ARG A 82 -14.23 5.83 -13.44
C ARG A 82 -14.59 7.13 -12.74
N ALA A 83 -15.61 7.84 -13.23
CA ALA A 83 -16.04 9.11 -12.65
C ALA A 83 -16.50 8.97 -11.18
N LEU A 84 -17.22 7.89 -10.86
CA LEU A 84 -17.64 7.60 -9.49
C LEU A 84 -16.45 7.30 -8.59
N ILE A 85 -15.49 6.50 -9.06
CA ILE A 85 -14.27 6.18 -8.31
C ILE A 85 -13.45 7.45 -8.04
N GLU A 86 -13.28 8.32 -9.05
CA GLU A 86 -12.61 9.61 -8.90
C GLU A 86 -13.32 10.50 -7.87
N GLN A 87 -14.66 10.55 -7.92
CA GLN A 87 -15.46 11.27 -6.93
C GLN A 87 -15.27 10.71 -5.51
N LEU A 88 -15.30 9.39 -5.34
CA LEU A 88 -15.11 8.74 -4.04
C LEU A 88 -13.68 8.94 -3.50
N ILE A 89 -12.67 8.98 -4.37
CA ILE A 89 -11.29 9.26 -3.97
C ILE A 89 -11.11 10.73 -3.59
N SER A 90 -11.87 11.65 -4.20
CA SER A 90 -11.73 13.10 -3.95
C SER A 90 -11.99 13.53 -2.50
N VAL A 91 -12.68 12.71 -1.70
CA VAL A 91 -12.93 12.99 -0.28
C VAL A 91 -11.85 12.42 0.65
N VAL A 92 -10.98 11.54 0.14
CA VAL A 92 -9.89 10.90 0.91
C VAL A 92 -8.97 11.93 1.60
N PRO A 93 -8.59 13.06 0.98
CA PRO A 93 -7.77 14.10 1.63
C PRO A 93 -8.32 14.63 2.96
N GLY A 94 -9.64 14.49 3.22
CA GLY A 94 -10.26 14.84 4.49
C GLY A 94 -9.87 13.92 5.65
N ASN A 95 -9.33 12.73 5.39
CA ASN A 95 -8.92 11.76 6.39
C ASN A 95 -7.38 11.69 6.49
N LYS A 96 -6.83 12.42 7.46
CA LYS A 96 -5.37 12.52 7.67
C LYS A 96 -4.70 11.17 7.93
N GLU A 97 -5.36 10.28 8.66
CA GLU A 97 -4.84 8.95 8.96
C GLU A 97 -4.70 8.10 7.69
N VAL A 98 -5.73 8.12 6.83
CA VAL A 98 -5.68 7.47 5.51
C VAL A 98 -4.58 8.07 4.64
N CYS A 99 -4.45 9.40 4.60
CA CYS A 99 -3.39 10.07 3.85
C CYS A 99 -1.99 9.64 4.31
N GLU A 100 -1.78 9.54 5.62
CA GLU A 100 -0.52 9.09 6.19
C GLU A 100 -0.22 7.63 5.83
N ALA A 101 -1.18 6.72 6.08
CA ALA A 101 -1.01 5.30 5.78
C ALA A 101 -0.71 5.05 4.29
N VAL A 102 -1.47 5.69 3.39
CA VAL A 102 -1.26 5.58 1.94
C VAL A 102 0.09 6.15 1.52
N THR A 103 0.46 7.33 2.04
CA THR A 103 1.75 7.97 1.72
C THR A 103 2.92 7.07 2.12
N GLN A 104 2.91 6.54 3.35
CA GLN A 104 3.99 5.67 3.84
C GLN A 104 4.05 4.35 3.06
N ALA A 105 2.90 3.73 2.79
CA ALA A 105 2.85 2.47 2.04
C ALA A 105 3.36 2.62 0.60
N VAL A 106 3.02 3.71 -0.09
CA VAL A 106 3.52 3.97 -1.45
C VAL A 106 5.03 4.24 -1.45
N ARG A 107 5.57 4.95 -0.45
CA ARG A 107 7.02 5.13 -0.29
C ARG A 107 7.73 3.79 -0.10
N VAL A 108 7.22 2.95 0.80
CA VAL A 108 7.76 1.60 1.03
C VAL A 108 7.72 0.77 -0.25
N LYS A 109 6.57 0.75 -0.95
CA LYS A 109 6.42 0.01 -2.21
C LYS A 109 7.47 0.43 -3.23
N GLY A 110 7.73 1.73 -3.38
CA GLY A 110 8.73 2.21 -4.32
C GLY A 110 10.18 1.96 -3.87
N ILE A 111 10.48 2.00 -2.57
CA ILE A 111 11.80 1.56 -2.04
C ILE A 111 12.04 0.08 -2.33
N ILE A 112 11.01 -0.77 -2.17
CA ILE A 112 11.09 -2.20 -2.49
C ILE A 112 11.31 -2.42 -3.98
N ALA A 113 10.55 -1.72 -4.84
CA ALA A 113 10.70 -1.83 -6.29
C ALA A 113 12.10 -1.42 -6.76
N ASP A 114 12.64 -0.30 -6.25
CA ASP A 114 14.00 0.15 -6.52
C ASP A 114 15.05 -0.90 -6.13
N PHE A 115 14.84 -1.56 -4.98
CA PHE A 115 15.75 -2.59 -4.49
C PHE A 115 15.67 -3.91 -5.28
N VAL A 116 14.48 -4.33 -5.71
CA VAL A 116 14.24 -5.64 -6.33
C VAL A 116 14.48 -5.62 -7.83
N ASP A 117 13.94 -4.63 -8.52
CA ASP A 117 13.88 -4.61 -9.98
C ASP A 117 14.98 -3.73 -10.59
N GLY A 118 15.62 -2.86 -9.79
CA GLY A 118 16.62 -1.90 -10.25
C GLY A 118 16.08 -0.90 -11.28
N ASP A 119 14.77 -0.90 -11.53
CA ASP A 119 14.10 -0.08 -12.52
C ASP A 119 13.50 1.15 -11.84
N THR A 120 13.91 2.30 -12.35
CA THR A 120 14.04 3.53 -11.60
C THR A 120 13.04 4.56 -12.12
N ARG A 121 12.52 5.35 -11.18
CA ARG A 121 11.55 6.45 -11.37
C ARG A 121 10.12 6.06 -11.70
N GLU A 122 9.78 5.30 -12.73
CA GLU A 122 8.36 5.14 -13.12
C GLU A 122 7.53 4.44 -12.03
N ALA A 123 8.07 3.35 -11.46
CA ALA A 123 7.41 2.60 -10.39
C ALA A 123 7.23 3.37 -9.06
N LEU A 124 8.03 4.43 -8.82
CA LEU A 124 8.01 5.25 -7.61
C LEU A 124 7.31 6.61 -7.83
N LEU A 125 7.64 7.30 -8.92
CA LEU A 125 7.17 8.64 -9.22
C LEU A 125 5.71 8.66 -9.64
N ASP A 126 5.25 7.71 -10.44
CA ASP A 126 3.86 7.73 -10.92
C ASP A 126 2.85 7.60 -9.76
N PRO A 127 3.02 6.66 -8.81
CA PRO A 127 2.17 6.60 -7.63
C PRO A 127 2.25 7.86 -6.76
N LEU A 128 3.46 8.38 -6.48
CA LEU A 128 3.62 9.56 -5.62
C LEU A 128 3.05 10.83 -6.26
N GLU A 129 3.29 11.03 -7.55
CA GLU A 129 2.76 12.15 -8.32
C GLU A 129 1.23 12.09 -8.40
N LYS A 130 0.66 10.89 -8.56
CA LYS A 130 -0.79 10.69 -8.47
C LYS A 130 -1.34 11.10 -7.10
N LEU A 131 -0.75 10.62 -6.01
CA LEU A 131 -1.16 11.01 -4.66
C LEU A 131 -1.04 12.53 -4.44
N ARG A 132 -0.01 13.17 -5.02
CA ARG A 132 0.16 14.63 -4.97
C ARG A 132 -1.00 15.36 -5.65
N ARG A 133 -1.38 14.95 -6.87
CA ARG A 133 -2.51 15.53 -7.60
C ARG A 133 -3.84 15.35 -6.88
N LEU A 134 -3.99 14.24 -6.17
CA LEU A 134 -5.17 13.95 -5.36
C LEU A 134 -5.20 14.68 -4.01
N GLY A 135 -4.13 15.38 -3.61
CA GLY A 135 -4.04 16.03 -2.30
C GLY A 135 -3.86 15.04 -1.13
N ILE A 136 -3.45 13.79 -1.41
CA ILE A 136 -3.27 12.72 -0.42
C ILE A 136 -1.82 12.64 0.06
N LEU A 137 -0.87 12.98 -0.83
CA LEU A 137 0.55 12.89 -0.51
C LEU A 137 0.93 13.88 0.60
N ILE A 138 1.49 13.36 1.69
CA ILE A 138 2.19 14.19 2.67
C ILE A 138 3.57 14.54 2.09
N PRO A 139 3.89 15.82 1.81
CA PRO A 139 5.16 16.20 1.21
C PRO A 139 6.31 16.10 2.21
N GLY A 140 7.50 15.72 1.72
CA GLY A 140 8.71 15.64 2.54
C GLY A 140 8.68 14.54 3.61
N GLY A 141 9.55 14.67 4.61
CA GLY A 141 9.73 13.66 5.66
C GLY A 141 10.77 12.59 5.31
N LYS A 142 11.13 11.79 6.32
CA LYS A 142 12.10 10.70 6.16
C LYS A 142 11.43 9.49 5.49
N ALA A 143 12.25 8.64 4.88
CA ALA A 143 11.80 7.31 4.48
C ALA A 143 11.28 6.57 5.73
N PRO A 144 10.12 5.89 5.64
CA PRO A 144 9.59 5.13 6.76
C PRO A 144 10.59 4.09 7.27
N GLU A 145 10.89 4.16 8.57
CA GLU A 145 11.69 3.13 9.24
C GLU A 145 10.89 1.82 9.31
N PRO A 146 11.50 0.65 9.08
CA PRO A 146 10.75 -0.60 8.97
C PRO A 146 9.85 -0.92 10.16
N ASP A 147 10.36 -0.83 11.38
CA ASP A 147 9.60 -1.19 12.57
C ASP A 147 8.43 -0.23 12.80
N SER A 148 8.66 1.07 12.61
CA SER A 148 7.64 2.12 12.72
C SER A 148 6.54 1.94 11.67
N PHE A 149 6.90 1.64 10.42
CA PHE A 149 5.94 1.37 9.35
C PHE A 149 5.11 0.11 9.64
N LEU A 150 5.74 -0.96 10.09
CA LEU A 150 5.04 -2.20 10.41
C LEU A 150 4.08 -2.04 11.60
N SER A 151 4.44 -1.25 12.62
CA SER A 151 3.52 -0.91 13.72
C SER A 151 2.30 -0.15 13.18
N MET A 152 2.54 0.92 12.42
CA MET A 152 1.48 1.72 11.81
C MET A 152 0.56 0.85 10.94
N ALA A 153 1.11 0.00 10.08
CA ALA A 153 0.33 -0.85 9.18
C ALA A 153 -0.59 -1.83 9.94
N ARG A 154 -0.10 -2.42 11.04
CA ARG A 154 -0.90 -3.30 11.91
C ARG A 154 -2.00 -2.53 12.64
N GLU A 155 -1.67 -1.38 13.19
CA GLU A 155 -2.63 -0.52 13.88
C GLU A 155 -3.73 -0.06 12.92
N PHE A 156 -3.35 0.40 11.73
CA PHE A 156 -4.25 0.87 10.69
C PHE A 156 -5.24 -0.22 10.25
N LEU A 157 -4.78 -1.47 10.11
CA LEU A 157 -5.63 -2.62 9.82
C LEU A 157 -6.54 -2.98 11.01
N GLY A 158 -6.01 -3.01 12.23
CA GLY A 158 -6.72 -3.46 13.43
C GLY A 158 -7.78 -2.48 13.97
N GLN A 159 -7.77 -1.21 13.55
CA GLN A 159 -8.79 -0.25 13.96
C GLN A 159 -10.20 -0.57 13.41
N GLU A 160 -10.30 -1.21 12.24
CA GLU A 160 -11.60 -1.65 11.69
C GLU A 160 -12.21 -2.84 12.46
N GLU A 161 -11.39 -3.61 13.18
CA GLU A 161 -11.89 -4.73 13.99
C GLU A 161 -12.57 -4.25 15.28
N LYS A 162 -12.30 -3.02 15.72
CA LYS A 162 -12.81 -2.45 16.98
C LYS A 162 -14.14 -1.70 16.84
N GLU A 163 -14.61 -1.44 15.63
CA GLU A 163 -15.88 -0.77 15.35
C GLU A 163 -17.05 -1.75 15.06
N LYS A 164 -16.86 -3.05 15.35
CA LYS A 164 -17.92 -4.08 15.35
C LYS A 164 -18.49 -4.30 16.75
#